data_AF-A0A934EBR9-F1
#
_entry.id   AF-A0A934EBR9-F1
#
_cell.length_a   1.000
_cell.length_b   1.000
_cell.length_c   1.000
_cell.angle_alpha   90.00
_cell.angle_beta   90.00
_cell.angle_gamma   90.00
#
_symmetry.space_group_name_H-M   'P 1'
#
loop_
_entity.id
_entity.type
_entity.pdbx_description
1 polymer ?
#
loop_
_entity_poly.entity_id
_entity_poly.type
_entity_poly.pdbx_seq_one_letter_code
_entity_poly.pdbx_strand_id
1 'polypeptide(L)'
;MKLSCPRCGQEVAAEDINIQSAVAKCGRCAEVFGFADQVAGARDASDIPAKSPVDMPKGVSVERDAVSMTIVRSWFHPVLFFLILFCVAWDSFLVFWYTAALGGRGPSGGGRLIMMIFPVGHVAVGLGLTYYVLCGFLNKTRIRVSRSELTVRHAPLPWRGEKTLSSHEVDQLFCEEKVTRGKNGPSTSYHVGAVMRDGKRLDLLAGLQSSEQARFIEQEVERCLGIKDRPVSGEMRGA
;
A
#
# COMPACT_ATOMS: atom_id res chain seq x y z
N MET A 1 -10.64 -31.03 -20.30
CA MET A 1 -9.48 -31.14 -21.22
C MET A 1 -8.77 -32.44 -20.88
N LYS A 2 -8.39 -33.23 -21.88
CA LYS A 2 -7.76 -34.55 -21.69
C LYS A 2 -6.27 -34.42 -22.02
N LEU A 3 -5.39 -34.90 -21.14
CA LEU A 3 -3.94 -34.83 -21.34
C LEU A 3 -3.47 -36.06 -22.12
N SER A 4 -2.82 -35.86 -23.25
CA SER A 4 -2.31 -36.95 -24.09
C SER A 4 -0.79 -37.08 -23.98
N CYS A 5 -0.29 -38.30 -23.90
CA CYS A 5 1.13 -38.57 -23.86
C CYS A 5 1.81 -38.16 -25.19
N PRO A 6 2.90 -37.36 -25.17
CA PRO A 6 3.56 -36.90 -26.39
C PRO A 6 4.26 -38.03 -27.17
N ARG A 7 4.58 -39.14 -26.50
CA ARG A 7 5.31 -40.26 -27.09
C ARG A 7 4.42 -41.31 -27.73
N CYS A 8 3.29 -41.63 -27.12
CA CYS A 8 2.42 -42.73 -27.58
C CYS A 8 0.98 -42.30 -27.88
N GLY A 9 0.62 -41.04 -27.66
CA GLY A 9 -0.70 -40.48 -27.94
C GLY A 9 -1.83 -40.94 -27.01
N GLN A 10 -1.55 -41.80 -26.03
CA GLN A 10 -2.55 -42.27 -25.09
C GLN A 10 -2.96 -41.19 -24.08
N GLU A 11 -4.25 -41.14 -23.76
CA GLU A 11 -4.80 -40.33 -22.69
C GLU A 11 -4.25 -40.77 -21.33
N VAL A 12 -3.70 -39.83 -20.57
CA VAL A 12 -3.14 -40.06 -19.23
C VAL A 12 -4.26 -40.03 -18.20
N ALA A 13 -4.30 -41.05 -17.33
CA ALA A 13 -5.29 -41.14 -16.25
C ALA A 13 -5.05 -40.05 -15.21
N ALA A 14 -6.11 -39.53 -14.59
CA ALA A 14 -6.03 -38.43 -13.63
C ALA A 14 -5.15 -38.74 -12.40
N GLU A 15 -5.06 -40.00 -12.02
CA GLU A 15 -4.20 -40.49 -10.92
C GLU A 15 -2.70 -40.43 -11.24
N ASP A 16 -2.34 -40.46 -12.52
CA ASP A 16 -0.95 -40.37 -12.99
C ASP A 16 -0.51 -38.92 -13.29
N ILE A 17 -1.30 -37.94 -12.86
CA ILE A 17 -1.05 -36.50 -13.05
C ILE A 17 -0.76 -35.85 -11.70
N ASN A 18 0.46 -35.34 -11.53
CA ASN A 18 0.80 -34.49 -10.40
C ASN A 18 0.62 -33.02 -10.78
N ILE A 19 -0.49 -32.44 -10.36
CA ILE A 19 -0.85 -31.04 -10.64
C ILE A 19 0.08 -30.07 -9.90
N GLN A 20 0.56 -30.43 -8.70
CA GLN A 20 1.42 -29.54 -7.91
C GLN A 20 2.79 -29.35 -8.57
N SER A 21 3.32 -30.39 -9.21
CA SER A 21 4.61 -30.34 -9.91
C SER A 21 4.49 -30.16 -11.42
N ALA A 22 3.27 -30.11 -11.97
CA ALA A 22 2.99 -30.07 -13.42
C ALA A 22 3.67 -31.20 -14.22
N VAL A 23 3.75 -32.40 -13.64
CA VAL A 23 4.36 -33.59 -14.26
C VAL A 23 3.34 -34.72 -14.36
N ALA A 24 3.32 -35.41 -15.49
CA ALA A 24 2.47 -36.57 -15.73
C ALA A 24 3.29 -37.79 -16.14
N LYS A 25 2.83 -38.98 -15.77
CA LYS A 25 3.43 -40.26 -16.17
C LYS A 25 2.46 -41.04 -17.04
N CYS A 26 2.93 -41.56 -18.17
CA CYS A 26 2.09 -42.41 -19.01
C CYS A 26 2.05 -43.85 -18.49
N GLY A 27 0.87 -44.38 -18.16
CA GLY A 27 0.70 -45.78 -17.74
C GLY A 27 1.07 -46.83 -18.80
N ARG A 28 1.12 -46.48 -20.10
CA ARG A 28 1.44 -47.43 -21.18
C ARG A 28 2.90 -47.46 -21.59
N CYS A 29 3.50 -46.29 -21.83
CA CYS A 29 4.90 -46.21 -22.28
C CYS A 29 5.87 -45.78 -21.19
N ALA A 30 5.39 -45.57 -19.96
CA ALA A 30 6.15 -45.13 -18.79
C ALA A 30 6.86 -43.77 -18.96
N GLU A 31 6.58 -43.03 -20.03
CA GLU A 31 7.14 -41.71 -20.27
C GLU A 31 6.69 -40.72 -19.20
N VAL A 32 7.64 -39.97 -18.64
CA VAL A 32 7.38 -38.89 -17.68
C VAL A 32 7.63 -37.56 -18.38
N PHE A 33 6.63 -36.70 -18.43
CA PHE A 33 6.72 -35.43 -19.14
C PHE A 33 6.06 -34.29 -18.36
N GLY A 34 6.62 -33.10 -18.51
CA GLY A 34 6.02 -31.88 -18.01
C GLY A 34 4.89 -31.42 -18.94
N PHE A 35 3.80 -30.92 -18.35
CA PHE A 35 2.68 -30.36 -19.11
C PHE A 35 2.39 -28.90 -18.78
N ALA A 36 3.29 -28.24 -18.03
CA ALA A 36 3.17 -26.82 -17.67
C ALA A 36 2.91 -25.94 -18.91
N ASP A 37 3.65 -26.17 -20.00
CA ASP A 37 3.56 -25.40 -21.25
C ASP A 37 2.29 -25.71 -22.07
N GLN A 38 1.69 -26.88 -21.85
CA GLN A 38 0.48 -27.32 -22.56
C GLN A 38 -0.81 -26.83 -21.89
N VAL A 39 -0.71 -26.32 -20.65
CA VAL A 39 -1.81 -25.62 -20.01
C VAL A 39 -1.87 -24.21 -20.60
N ALA A 40 -2.73 -24.01 -21.60
CA ALA A 40 -3.07 -22.70 -22.13
C ALA A 40 -3.53 -21.77 -20.98
N GLY A 41 -2.59 -20.99 -20.44
CA GLY A 41 -2.78 -20.19 -19.24
C GLY A 41 -1.47 -19.89 -18.48
N ALA A 42 -0.46 -20.76 -18.57
CA ALA A 42 0.89 -20.46 -18.12
C ALA A 42 1.64 -19.74 -19.26
N ARG A 43 1.33 -18.46 -19.47
CA ARG A 43 2.25 -17.61 -20.23
C ARG A 43 3.55 -17.56 -19.44
N ASP A 44 4.68 -17.80 -20.10
CA ASP A 44 5.98 -17.51 -19.55
C ASP A 44 5.95 -16.11 -18.93
N ALA A 45 6.33 -16.00 -17.65
CA ALA A 45 6.35 -14.72 -16.94
C ALA A 45 7.28 -13.69 -17.60
N SER A 46 8.11 -14.11 -18.56
CA SER A 46 8.96 -13.27 -19.39
C SER A 46 8.26 -12.56 -20.56
N ASP A 47 7.04 -12.95 -20.92
CA ASP A 47 6.26 -12.35 -22.03
C ASP A 47 5.22 -11.31 -21.57
N ILE A 48 5.28 -10.90 -20.31
CA ILE A 48 4.43 -9.83 -19.79
C ILE A 48 5.08 -8.51 -20.20
N PRO A 49 4.37 -7.63 -20.95
CA PRO A 49 4.90 -6.33 -21.33
C PRO A 49 5.39 -5.59 -20.09
N ALA A 50 6.65 -5.14 -20.11
CA ALA A 50 7.19 -4.30 -19.05
C ALA A 50 6.25 -3.12 -18.80
N LYS A 51 5.95 -2.81 -17.53
CA LYS A 51 5.04 -1.71 -17.16
C LYS A 51 5.49 -0.42 -17.85
N SER A 52 4.56 0.27 -18.50
CA SER A 52 4.83 1.55 -19.16
C SER A 52 5.45 2.52 -18.14
N PRO A 53 6.53 3.25 -18.50
CA PRO A 53 7.14 4.21 -17.61
C PRO A 53 6.13 5.31 -17.25
N VAL A 54 6.01 5.62 -15.96
CA VAL A 54 5.11 6.65 -15.45
C VAL A 54 5.90 7.95 -15.30
N ASP A 55 5.34 9.05 -15.80
CA ASP A 55 5.91 10.38 -15.59
C ASP A 55 5.83 10.81 -14.12
N MET A 56 6.66 11.77 -13.71
CA MET A 56 6.70 12.24 -12.32
C MET A 56 5.35 12.84 -11.90
N PRO A 57 4.64 12.24 -10.91
CA PRO A 57 3.31 12.67 -10.53
C PRO A 57 3.33 13.91 -9.61
N LYS A 58 2.19 14.59 -9.51
CA LYS A 58 2.05 15.77 -8.64
C LYS A 58 2.34 15.44 -7.18
N GLY A 59 3.02 16.36 -6.50
CA GLY A 59 3.35 16.24 -5.06
C GLY A 59 4.47 15.24 -4.77
N VAL A 60 5.15 14.72 -5.81
CA VAL A 60 6.33 13.88 -5.70
C VAL A 60 7.52 14.59 -6.33
N SER A 61 8.68 14.52 -5.68
CA SER A 61 9.96 14.98 -6.21
C SER A 61 11.05 13.97 -5.93
N VAL A 62 12.05 13.87 -6.80
CA VAL A 62 13.18 12.95 -6.63
C VAL A 62 14.46 13.76 -6.46
N GLU A 63 15.14 13.53 -5.35
CA GLU A 63 16.48 14.05 -5.04
C GLU A 63 17.47 12.92 -5.27
N ARG A 64 18.47 13.11 -6.14
CA ARG A 64 19.51 12.09 -6.41
C ARG A 64 20.85 12.57 -5.87
N ASP A 65 21.42 11.78 -4.97
CA ASP A 65 22.79 11.91 -4.48
C ASP A 65 23.71 10.92 -5.22
N ALA A 66 25.03 11.04 -5.04
CA ALA A 66 26.00 10.13 -5.66
C ALA A 66 25.83 8.65 -5.25
N VAL A 67 25.21 8.39 -4.08
CA VAL A 67 25.14 7.05 -3.46
C VAL A 67 23.72 6.63 -3.09
N SER A 68 22.76 7.55 -3.15
CA SER A 68 21.37 7.31 -2.75
C SER A 68 20.40 8.15 -3.56
N MET A 69 19.17 7.67 -3.67
CA MET A 69 18.04 8.40 -4.22
C MET A 69 17.02 8.61 -3.11
N THR A 70 16.47 9.82 -2.98
CA THR A 70 15.40 10.12 -2.04
C THR A 70 14.16 10.60 -2.81
N ILE A 71 13.06 9.86 -2.70
CA ILE A 71 11.75 10.28 -3.19
C ILE A 71 11.05 11.03 -2.06
N VAL A 72 10.64 12.27 -2.30
CA VAL A 72 9.94 13.12 -1.34
C VAL A 72 8.50 13.30 -1.81
N ARG A 73 7.54 12.95 -0.96
CA ARG A 73 6.09 13.06 -1.23
C ARG A 73 5.43 13.98 -0.21
N SER A 74 4.70 14.99 -0.66
CA SER A 74 3.86 15.82 0.22
C SER A 74 2.56 15.11 0.61
N TRP A 75 2.07 15.42 1.81
CA TRP A 75 0.78 14.92 2.31
C TRP A 75 -0.37 15.87 2.02
N PHE A 76 -0.03 17.05 1.51
CA PHE A 76 -0.95 18.13 1.28
C PHE A 76 -2.05 17.73 0.29
N HIS A 77 -3.29 17.98 0.70
CA HIS A 77 -4.46 17.82 -0.13
C HIS A 77 -5.38 19.03 0.03
N PRO A 78 -6.00 19.58 -1.04
CA PRO A 78 -6.84 20.78 -0.94
C PRO A 78 -7.99 20.67 0.06
N VAL A 79 -8.51 19.46 0.27
CA VAL A 79 -9.57 19.17 1.26
C VAL A 79 -9.14 19.53 2.69
N LEU A 80 -7.84 19.58 3.00
CA LEU A 80 -7.34 20.01 4.32
C LEU A 80 -7.74 21.45 4.66
N PHE A 81 -7.95 22.33 3.67
CA PHE A 81 -8.46 23.68 3.91
C PHE A 81 -9.91 23.69 4.41
N PHE A 82 -10.73 22.76 3.95
CA PHE A 82 -12.08 22.61 4.51
C PHE A 82 -12.01 22.02 5.91
N LEU A 83 -11.16 21.01 6.12
CA LEU A 83 -11.01 20.38 7.43
C LEU A 83 -10.48 21.35 8.49
N ILE A 84 -9.56 22.27 8.17
CA ILE A 84 -9.05 23.21 9.18
C ILE A 84 -10.15 24.16 9.66
N LEU A 85 -11.03 24.64 8.77
CA LEU A 85 -12.20 25.44 9.16
C LEU A 85 -13.14 24.65 10.07
N PHE A 86 -13.39 23.39 9.72
CA PHE A 86 -14.17 22.49 10.56
C PHE A 86 -13.53 22.27 11.94
N CYS A 87 -12.21 22.02 12.00
CA CYS A 87 -11.48 21.84 13.26
C CYS A 87 -11.57 23.09 14.13
N VAL A 88 -11.37 24.28 13.55
CA VAL A 88 -11.47 25.55 14.29
C VAL A 88 -12.86 25.74 14.87
N ALA A 89 -13.92 25.51 14.08
CA ALA A 89 -15.29 25.62 14.55
C ALA A 89 -15.61 24.59 15.65
N TRP A 90 -15.17 23.35 15.46
CA TRP A 90 -15.37 22.24 16.40
C TRP A 90 -14.66 22.46 17.73
N ASP A 91 -13.38 22.82 17.69
CA ASP A 91 -12.57 23.08 18.87
C ASP A 91 -13.10 24.32 19.61
N SER A 92 -13.54 25.36 18.89
CA SER A 92 -14.20 26.53 19.48
C SER A 92 -15.49 26.17 20.21
N PHE A 93 -16.32 25.30 19.61
CA PHE A 93 -17.54 24.80 20.23
C PHE A 93 -17.24 24.01 21.51
N LEU A 94 -16.24 23.13 21.49
CA LEU A 94 -15.84 22.36 22.67
C LEU A 94 -15.28 23.26 23.79
N VAL A 95 -14.44 24.24 23.45
CA VAL A 95 -13.94 25.23 24.42
C VAL A 95 -15.09 26.00 25.06
N PHE A 96 -16.04 26.47 24.25
CA PHE A 96 -17.24 27.15 24.76
C PHE A 96 -18.06 26.24 25.68
N TRP A 97 -18.29 24.99 25.27
CA TRP A 97 -19.04 24.01 26.06
C TRP A 97 -18.41 23.76 27.43
N TYR A 98 -17.10 23.50 27.48
CA TYR A 98 -16.38 23.28 28.73
C TYR A 98 -16.33 24.54 29.60
N THR A 99 -16.20 25.72 28.98
CA THR A 99 -16.26 27.00 29.70
C THR A 99 -17.62 27.18 30.38
N ALA A 100 -18.73 26.85 29.71
CA ALA A 100 -20.07 26.90 30.30
C ALA A 100 -20.26 25.88 31.44
N ALA A 101 -19.77 24.65 31.25
CA ALA A 101 -19.86 23.58 32.25
C ALA A 101 -19.03 23.89 33.52
N LEU A 102 -17.85 24.49 33.37
CA LEU A 102 -16.97 24.88 34.48
C LEU A 102 -17.41 26.20 35.13
N GLY A 103 -17.94 27.15 34.34
CA GLY A 103 -18.41 28.46 34.81
C GLY A 103 -19.78 28.47 35.51
N GLY A 104 -20.36 27.30 35.80
CA GLY A 104 -21.61 27.19 36.57
C GLY A 104 -22.88 27.59 35.80
N ARG A 105 -22.80 27.73 34.47
CA ARG A 105 -23.96 28.03 33.60
C ARG A 105 -24.76 26.76 33.21
N GLY A 106 -24.33 25.59 33.69
CA GLY A 106 -24.95 24.30 33.42
C GLY A 106 -25.79 23.76 34.58
N PRO A 107 -26.38 22.56 34.43
CA PRO A 107 -27.16 21.91 35.48
C PRO A 107 -26.33 21.70 36.76
N SER A 108 -26.96 21.86 37.92
CA SER A 108 -26.33 21.56 39.22
C SER A 108 -26.40 20.06 39.54
N GLY A 109 -25.53 19.60 40.45
CA GLY A 109 -25.49 18.19 40.89
C GLY A 109 -25.06 17.21 39.79
N GLY A 110 -25.73 16.06 39.72
CA GLY A 110 -25.37 14.96 38.79
C GLY A 110 -25.41 15.32 37.31
N GLY A 111 -26.25 16.29 36.91
CA GLY A 111 -26.29 16.80 35.53
C GLY A 111 -24.99 17.47 35.09
N ARG A 112 -24.25 18.07 36.02
CA ARG A 112 -22.94 18.69 35.75
C ARG A 112 -21.90 17.65 35.36
N LEU A 113 -21.90 16.49 36.03
CA LEU A 113 -20.96 15.41 35.77
C LEU A 113 -21.17 14.82 34.37
N ILE A 114 -22.43 14.62 33.97
CA ILE A 114 -22.79 14.17 32.63
C ILE A 114 -22.30 15.17 31.57
N MET A 115 -22.51 16.47 31.81
CA MET A 115 -22.07 17.54 30.91
C MET A 115 -20.55 17.59 30.71
N MET A 116 -19.75 17.15 31.70
CA MET A 116 -18.28 17.09 31.62
C MET A 116 -17.75 15.83 30.94
N ILE A 117 -18.37 14.67 31.20
CA ILE A 117 -17.89 13.36 30.70
C ILE A 117 -18.31 13.15 29.25
N PHE A 118 -19.55 13.51 28.90
CA PHE A 118 -20.10 13.27 27.57
C PHE A 118 -19.24 13.82 26.41
N PRO A 119 -18.66 15.04 26.49
CA PRO A 119 -17.84 15.58 25.42
C PRO A 119 -16.40 15.07 25.37
N VAL A 120 -15.94 14.26 26.34
CA VAL A 120 -14.52 13.81 26.37
C VAL A 120 -14.14 13.04 25.10
N GLY A 121 -15.02 12.17 24.61
CA GLY A 121 -14.82 11.48 23.34
C GLY A 121 -14.72 12.45 22.16
N HIS A 122 -15.52 13.52 22.17
CA HIS A 122 -15.51 14.55 21.13
C HIS A 122 -14.22 15.39 21.17
N VAL A 123 -13.65 15.62 22.35
CA VAL A 123 -12.32 16.24 22.50
C VAL A 123 -11.24 15.34 21.93
N ALA A 124 -11.26 14.05 22.25
CA ALA A 124 -10.29 13.10 21.70
C ALA A 124 -10.34 13.05 20.16
N VAL A 125 -11.54 13.04 19.58
CA VAL A 125 -11.75 13.11 18.12
C VAL A 125 -11.27 14.45 17.56
N GLY A 126 -11.60 15.57 18.21
CA GLY A 126 -11.16 16.91 17.79
C GLY A 126 -9.64 17.03 17.76
N LEU A 127 -8.97 16.66 18.85
CA LEU A 127 -7.50 16.65 18.94
C LEU A 127 -6.87 15.74 17.89
N GLY A 128 -7.42 14.53 17.69
CA GLY A 128 -6.93 13.59 16.68
C GLY A 128 -7.09 14.13 15.26
N LEU A 129 -8.23 14.75 14.94
CA LEU A 129 -8.49 15.35 13.65
C LEU A 129 -7.60 16.57 13.40
N THR A 130 -7.46 17.45 14.38
CA THR A 130 -6.56 18.62 14.31
C THR A 130 -5.11 18.18 14.09
N TYR A 131 -4.65 17.15 14.81
CA TYR A 131 -3.32 16.57 14.60
C TYR A 131 -3.15 16.00 13.18
N TYR A 132 -4.15 15.27 12.68
CA TYR A 132 -4.15 14.74 11.32
C TYR A 132 -4.06 15.85 10.27
N VAL A 133 -4.81 16.94 10.44
CA VAL A 133 -4.78 18.10 9.53
C VAL A 133 -3.39 18.74 9.54
N LEU A 134 -2.80 18.97 10.71
CA LEU A 134 -1.45 19.51 10.84
C LEU A 134 -0.41 18.61 10.14
N CYS A 135 -0.48 17.29 10.34
CA CYS A 135 0.37 16.35 9.61
C CYS A 135 0.16 16.44 8.11
N GLY A 136 -1.08 16.58 7.64
CA GLY A 136 -1.38 16.75 6.21
C GLY A 136 -0.71 17.97 5.58
N PHE A 137 -0.63 19.09 6.30
CA PHE A 137 0.02 20.31 5.80
C PHE A 137 1.55 20.26 5.90
N LEU A 138 2.08 19.75 7.00
CA LEU A 138 3.50 19.87 7.34
C LEU A 138 4.31 18.65 6.91
N ASN A 139 3.73 17.45 6.98
CA ASN A 139 4.49 16.24 6.77
C ASN A 139 4.82 15.98 5.31
N LYS A 140 6.00 15.42 5.14
CA LYS A 140 6.48 14.80 3.91
C LYS A 140 6.91 13.39 4.23
N THR A 141 6.61 12.46 3.33
CA THR A 141 7.23 11.14 3.32
C THR A 141 8.53 11.23 2.54
N ARG A 142 9.63 10.77 3.14
CA ARG A 142 10.92 10.60 2.46
C ARG A 142 11.21 9.11 2.33
N ILE A 143 11.34 8.64 1.09
CA ILE A 143 11.70 7.26 0.76
C ILE A 143 13.15 7.31 0.27
N ARG A 144 14.10 6.96 1.12
CA ARG A 144 15.52 6.97 0.77
C ARG A 144 15.95 5.56 0.40
N VAL A 145 16.45 5.42 -0.81
CA VAL A 145 16.94 4.18 -1.41
C VAL A 145 18.45 4.29 -1.58
N SER A 146 19.17 3.30 -1.07
CA SER A 146 20.60 3.13 -1.26
C SER A 146 20.89 1.67 -1.60
N ARG A 147 22.13 1.35 -1.97
CA ARG A 147 22.53 -0.03 -2.26
C ARG A 147 22.35 -0.97 -1.06
N SER A 148 22.48 -0.47 0.17
CA SER A 148 22.38 -1.28 1.40
C SER A 148 21.02 -1.20 2.07
N GLU A 149 20.36 -0.05 2.02
CA GLU A 149 19.17 0.22 2.83
C GLU A 149 18.08 1.00 2.07
N LEU A 150 16.84 0.61 2.32
CA LEU A 150 15.61 1.25 1.90
C LEU A 150 14.86 1.75 3.14
N THR A 151 14.65 3.06 3.25
CA THR A 151 14.01 3.68 4.42
C THR A 151 12.81 4.53 4.03
N VAL A 152 11.79 4.52 4.88
CA VAL A 152 10.59 5.35 4.78
C VAL A 152 10.46 6.11 6.09
N ARG A 153 10.44 7.44 6.03
CA ARG A 153 10.32 8.34 7.19
C ARG A 153 9.27 9.40 6.96
N HIS A 154 8.64 9.87 8.05
CA HIS A 154 7.63 10.92 8.02
C HIS A 154 8.09 12.08 8.90
N ALA A 155 8.25 13.26 8.31
CA ALA A 155 8.76 14.43 9.02
C ALA A 155 8.04 15.70 8.56
N PRO A 156 7.89 16.74 9.40
CA PRO A 156 8.52 16.89 10.72
C PRO A 156 7.71 16.34 11.91
N LEU A 157 6.40 16.15 11.79
CA LEU A 157 5.57 15.63 12.90
C LEU A 157 5.60 14.10 12.93
N PRO A 158 5.67 13.47 14.12
CA PRO A 158 5.69 12.02 14.26
C PRO A 158 4.48 11.35 13.61
N TRP A 159 4.72 10.36 12.77
CA TRP A 159 3.66 9.55 12.20
C TRP A 159 4.06 8.09 12.14
N ARG A 160 3.08 7.19 12.26
CA ARG A 160 3.30 5.74 12.26
C ARG A 160 3.58 5.23 10.85
N GLY A 161 4.33 4.13 10.73
CA GLY A 161 4.61 3.51 9.43
C GLY A 161 6.00 3.79 8.88
N GLU A 162 6.88 4.39 9.70
CA GLU A 162 8.31 4.44 9.38
C GLU A 162 8.91 3.04 9.31
N LYS A 163 9.74 2.82 8.31
CA LYS A 163 10.33 1.51 8.00
C LYS A 163 11.76 1.64 7.56
N THR A 164 12.52 0.60 7.80
CA THR A 164 13.92 0.49 7.42
C THR A 164 14.15 -0.98 7.07
N LEU A 165 14.50 -1.21 5.82
CA LEU A 165 14.67 -2.54 5.23
C LEU A 165 16.07 -2.61 4.61
N SER A 166 16.69 -3.79 4.64
CA SER A 166 17.88 -4.05 3.85
C SER A 166 17.50 -4.12 2.37
N SER A 167 18.13 -3.30 1.54
CA SER A 167 17.89 -3.31 0.08
C SER A 167 18.21 -4.67 -0.55
N HIS A 168 19.15 -5.41 0.04
CA HIS A 168 19.50 -6.75 -0.43
C HIS A 168 18.42 -7.79 -0.16
N GLU A 169 17.59 -7.59 0.85
CA GLU A 169 16.52 -8.52 1.21
C GLU A 169 15.24 -8.30 0.42
N VAL A 170 15.11 -7.18 -0.30
CA VAL A 170 13.98 -6.91 -1.19
C VAL A 170 14.14 -7.76 -2.46
N ASP A 171 13.21 -8.67 -2.70
CA ASP A 171 13.15 -9.45 -3.95
C ASP A 171 12.35 -8.71 -5.03
N GLN A 172 11.22 -8.11 -4.65
CA GLN A 172 10.36 -7.40 -5.59
C GLN A 172 9.49 -6.32 -4.92
N LEU A 173 9.15 -5.26 -5.65
CA LEU A 173 8.13 -4.29 -5.24
C LEU A 173 6.82 -4.53 -6.00
N PHE A 174 5.71 -4.08 -5.44
CA PHE A 174 4.41 -4.16 -6.09
C PHE A 174 3.47 -3.05 -5.61
N CYS A 175 2.50 -2.69 -6.45
CA CYS A 175 1.42 -1.79 -6.07
C CYS A 175 0.12 -2.55 -5.81
N GLU A 176 -0.63 -2.17 -4.77
CA GLU A 176 -1.95 -2.75 -4.48
C GLU A 176 -3.04 -1.65 -4.45
N GLU A 177 -4.20 -1.95 -5.03
CA GLU A 177 -5.40 -1.13 -4.87
C GLU A 177 -6.18 -1.55 -3.63
N LYS A 178 -6.46 -0.60 -2.75
CA LYS A 178 -7.33 -0.81 -1.60
C LYS A 178 -8.60 0.01 -1.77
N VAL A 179 -9.67 -0.66 -2.18
CA VAL A 179 -11.01 -0.10 -2.30
C VAL A 179 -11.77 -0.28 -1.00
N THR A 180 -12.11 0.83 -0.35
CA THR A 180 -12.97 0.84 0.84
C THR A 180 -14.37 1.30 0.44
N ARG A 181 -15.39 0.46 0.66
CA ARG A 181 -16.79 0.85 0.41
C ARG A 181 -17.39 1.47 1.67
N GLY A 182 -17.67 2.77 1.61
CA GLY A 182 -18.39 3.49 2.66
C GLY A 182 -19.81 3.84 2.26
N LYS A 183 -20.57 4.43 3.19
CA LYS A 183 -21.93 4.94 2.94
C LYS A 183 -21.97 6.04 1.85
N ASN A 184 -20.84 6.70 1.60
CA ASN A 184 -20.68 7.79 0.63
C ASN A 184 -20.04 7.35 -0.69
N GLY A 185 -19.97 6.04 -0.96
CA GLY A 185 -19.36 5.47 -2.16
C GLY A 185 -18.00 4.79 -1.92
N PRO A 186 -17.40 4.21 -2.97
CA PRO A 186 -16.09 3.61 -2.89
C PRO A 186 -15.00 4.70 -2.79
N SER A 187 -14.09 4.53 -1.82
CA SER A 187 -12.86 5.29 -1.72
C SER A 187 -11.69 4.37 -2.06
N THR A 188 -10.94 4.72 -3.10
CA THR A 188 -9.75 3.98 -3.52
C THR A 188 -8.51 4.62 -2.91
N SER A 189 -7.65 3.80 -2.34
CA SER A 189 -6.30 4.17 -1.89
C SER A 189 -5.29 3.18 -2.44
N TYR A 190 -4.05 3.64 -2.60
CA TYR A 190 -2.97 2.86 -3.18
C TYR A 190 -1.86 2.66 -2.16
N HIS A 191 -1.18 1.52 -2.24
CA HIS A 191 -0.10 1.14 -1.33
C HIS A 191 1.02 0.53 -2.15
N VAL A 192 2.27 0.77 -1.74
CA VAL A 192 3.45 0.11 -2.29
C VAL A 192 3.89 -0.94 -1.28
N GLY A 193 3.90 -2.19 -1.71
CA GLY A 193 4.38 -3.34 -0.96
C GLY A 193 5.75 -3.79 -1.44
N ALA A 194 6.44 -4.56 -0.60
CA ALA A 194 7.65 -5.27 -0.96
C ALA A 194 7.51 -6.76 -0.60
N VAL A 195 8.00 -7.61 -1.50
CA VAL A 195 8.23 -9.03 -1.27
C VAL A 195 9.70 -9.19 -0.91
N MET A 196 9.95 -9.81 0.23
CA MET A 196 11.29 -10.10 0.73
C MET A 196 11.78 -11.42 0.15
N ARG A 197 13.11 -11.63 0.12
CA ARG A 197 13.73 -12.89 -0.37
C ARG A 197 13.32 -14.13 0.43
N ASP A 198 12.89 -13.97 1.67
CA ASP A 198 12.34 -15.05 2.50
C ASP A 198 10.86 -15.35 2.20
N GLY A 199 10.27 -14.68 1.19
CA GLY A 199 8.88 -14.82 0.77
C GLY A 199 7.89 -13.97 1.58
N LYS A 200 8.32 -13.24 2.62
CA LYS A 200 7.42 -12.38 3.39
C LYS A 200 6.98 -11.17 2.57
N ARG A 201 5.71 -10.80 2.72
CA ARG A 201 5.14 -9.57 2.15
C ARG A 201 5.01 -8.51 3.22
N LEU A 202 5.34 -7.27 2.89
CA LEU A 202 5.24 -6.15 3.83
C LEU A 202 4.93 -4.83 3.12
N ASP A 203 4.04 -4.05 3.73
CA ASP A 203 3.67 -2.73 3.22
C ASP A 203 4.84 -1.76 3.42
N LEU A 204 5.40 -1.24 2.33
CA LEU A 204 6.46 -0.24 2.37
C LEU A 204 5.88 1.15 2.63
N LEU A 205 4.84 1.51 1.88
CA LEU A 205 4.18 2.80 1.99
C LEU A 205 2.68 2.68 1.73
N ALA A 206 1.90 3.26 2.64
CA ALA A 206 0.45 3.22 2.60
C ALA A 206 -0.18 4.60 2.36
N GLY A 207 -1.45 4.61 1.93
CA GLY A 207 -2.27 5.84 1.87
C GLY A 207 -1.92 6.78 0.72
N LEU A 208 -1.45 6.23 -0.40
CA LEU A 208 -1.25 6.97 -1.63
C LEU A 208 -2.61 7.24 -2.28
N GLN A 209 -2.77 8.43 -2.86
CA GLN A 209 -4.04 8.89 -3.42
C GLN A 209 -4.17 8.63 -4.91
N SER A 210 -3.05 8.36 -5.59
CA SER A 210 -3.01 8.12 -7.03
C SER A 210 -2.25 6.83 -7.31
N SER A 211 -2.74 6.05 -8.27
CA SER A 211 -2.05 4.89 -8.84
C SER A 211 -0.71 5.30 -9.45
N GLU A 212 -0.63 6.48 -10.07
CA GLU A 212 0.58 7.02 -10.66
C GLU A 212 1.66 7.24 -9.60
N GLN A 213 1.30 7.74 -8.42
CA GLN A 213 2.25 7.89 -7.30
C GLN A 213 2.82 6.53 -6.87
N ALA A 214 1.96 5.52 -6.74
CA ALA A 214 2.39 4.18 -6.35
C ALA A 214 3.33 3.58 -7.40
N ARG A 215 2.92 3.58 -8.68
CA ARG A 215 3.72 3.04 -9.79
C ARG A 215 5.03 3.79 -10.00
N PHE A 216 5.02 5.12 -9.88
CA PHE A 216 6.24 5.92 -9.99
C PHE A 216 7.25 5.55 -8.88
N ILE A 217 6.76 5.39 -7.65
CA ILE A 217 7.61 4.97 -6.52
C ILE A 217 8.16 3.56 -6.74
N GLU A 218 7.32 2.60 -7.14
CA GLU A 218 7.73 1.25 -7.50
C GLU A 218 8.84 1.26 -8.55
N GLN A 219 8.60 1.90 -9.71
CA GLN A 219 9.55 1.95 -10.82
C GLN A 219 10.88 2.63 -10.47
N GLU A 220 10.86 3.74 -9.74
CA GLU A 220 12.09 4.44 -9.37
C GLU A 220 12.89 3.65 -8.31
N VAL A 221 12.22 3.00 -7.35
CA VAL A 221 12.90 2.16 -6.35
C VAL A 221 13.51 0.94 -7.02
N GLU A 222 12.77 0.23 -7.89
CA GLU A 222 13.28 -0.92 -8.64
C GLU A 222 14.47 -0.54 -9.52
N ARG A 223 14.36 0.58 -10.25
CA ARG A 223 15.45 1.11 -11.08
C ARG A 223 16.70 1.44 -10.27
N CYS A 224 16.54 2.04 -9.09
CA CYS A 224 17.65 2.35 -8.19
C CYS A 224 18.32 1.09 -7.62
N LEU A 225 17.55 0.03 -7.36
CA LEU A 225 18.04 -1.23 -6.82
C LEU A 225 18.51 -2.24 -7.89
N GLY A 226 18.22 -1.97 -9.16
CA GLY A 226 18.50 -2.89 -10.27
C GLY A 226 17.61 -4.14 -10.24
N ILE A 227 16.41 -4.03 -9.65
CA ILE A 227 15.42 -5.10 -9.62
C ILE A 227 14.72 -5.12 -10.98
N LYS A 228 14.62 -6.31 -11.59
CA LYS A 228 13.85 -6.50 -12.82
C LYS A 228 12.39 -6.72 -12.44
N ASP A 229 11.50 -5.87 -12.93
CA ASP A 229 10.07 -5.94 -12.66
C ASP A 229 9.49 -7.30 -13.10
N ARG A 230 8.65 -7.85 -12.23
CA ARG A 230 7.93 -9.12 -12.36
C ARG A 230 6.57 -8.96 -11.69
N PRO A 231 5.50 -9.50 -12.28
CA PRO A 231 4.19 -9.37 -11.66
C PRO A 231 4.13 -10.09 -10.32
N VAL A 232 3.59 -9.43 -9.31
CA VAL A 232 3.29 -10.04 -8.02
C VAL A 232 1.81 -10.43 -7.95
N SER A 233 1.50 -11.64 -7.51
CA SER A 233 0.10 -12.07 -7.34
C SER A 233 -0.65 -11.13 -6.39
N GLY A 234 -1.73 -10.53 -6.88
CA GLY A 234 -2.54 -9.54 -6.15
C GLY A 234 -2.18 -8.08 -6.46
N GLU A 235 -1.15 -7.84 -7.28
CA GLU A 235 -0.80 -6.48 -7.70
C GLU A 235 -1.86 -5.84 -8.60
N MET A 236 -1.87 -4.52 -8.58
CA MET A 236 -2.61 -3.69 -9.50
C MET A 236 -2.26 -4.04 -10.95
N ARG A 237 -3.26 -4.39 -11.75
CA ARG A 237 -3.03 -4.56 -13.19
C ARG A 237 -2.64 -3.22 -13.81
N GLY A 238 -1.55 -3.23 -14.59
CA GLY A 238 -1.18 -2.13 -15.47
C GLY A 238 -2.40 -1.72 -16.30
N ALA A 239 -2.72 -0.43 -16.27
CA ALA A 239 -3.74 0.17 -17.13
C ALA A 239 -3.05 0.60 -18.41
#